data_AF-A0A921S9V4-F1
#
_entry.id   AF-A0A921S9V4-F1
#
_cell.length_a   1.000
_cell.length_b   1.000
_cell.length_c   1.000
_cell.angle_alpha   90.00
_cell.angle_beta   90.00
_cell.angle_gamma   90.00
#
_symmetry.space_group_name_H-M   'P 1'
#
loop_
_entity.id
_entity.type
_entity.pdbx_description
1 polymer ?
#
loop_
_entity_poly.entity_id
_entity_poly.type
_entity_poly.pdbx_seq_one_letter_code
_entity_poly.pdbx_strand_id
1 'polypeptide(L)'
;MALPSSSMRAASSTVYPVYLSLHHHPNNHHASLRLSRANHDNTHKCTQSPKILRRSLFSLPASFLLLHTSSSLAVDDTNTPSTSTIDTTITDRIFMDFSVCPSYFRSDRPLGAELSSCPDSEPLGRVVFGLYGRLLPVTTANFKATCTAAAYRGTLVHKLLQGQFFAAGRQGSRRDKGEVEPPSGLVRNSETVNPKAFELRHARPGTLSLCLGQNDDDDDIKLNPNYHNVEFLVTTGPGPCPELDGQNIVFGTVLEGMDVITSIATIPTYKPAERIRLFNDFAQLIGDERAQTARAMWNRPLKTVYISDCGELKVTKQSLSPPSLP
;
A
#
# COMPACT_ATOMS: atom_id res chain seq x y z
N MET A 1 -75.14 8.91 -1.94
CA MET A 1 -73.98 9.06 -1.05
C MET A 1 -73.34 10.41 -1.38
N ALA A 2 -73.29 11.30 -0.39
CA ALA A 2 -72.51 12.54 -0.25
C ALA A 2 -72.12 13.40 -1.49
N LEU A 3 -72.63 14.64 -1.45
CA LEU A 3 -72.09 15.93 -1.93
C LEU A 3 -70.64 16.23 -1.40
N PRO A 4 -70.02 17.43 -1.59
CA PRO A 4 -69.71 18.19 -2.81
C PRO A 4 -68.33 18.95 -2.77
N SER A 5 -68.04 19.66 -3.88
CA SER A 5 -67.47 21.01 -4.05
C SER A 5 -66.49 21.69 -3.05
N SER A 6 -65.39 22.19 -3.63
CA SER A 6 -64.79 23.55 -3.55
C SER A 6 -64.48 24.22 -2.20
N SER A 7 -63.26 24.77 -2.08
CA SER A 7 -63.04 26.23 -1.99
C SER A 7 -61.56 26.53 -1.73
N MET A 8 -60.91 27.23 -2.66
CA MET A 8 -59.73 28.04 -2.35
C MET A 8 -60.17 29.24 -1.49
N ARG A 9 -59.37 29.61 -0.49
CA ARG A 9 -59.47 30.88 0.24
C ARG A 9 -58.12 31.57 0.23
N ALA A 10 -58.16 32.86 -0.09
CA ALA A 10 -57.08 33.81 0.01
C ALA A 10 -56.86 34.30 1.46
N ALA A 11 -55.63 34.67 1.77
CA ALA A 11 -55.26 35.64 2.82
C ALA A 11 -53.93 36.27 2.36
N SER A 12 -53.98 37.46 1.77
CA SER A 12 -53.84 38.80 2.40
C SER A 12 -52.40 39.19 2.72
N SER A 13 -51.96 40.24 2.02
CA SER A 13 -50.72 40.98 2.14
C SER A 13 -50.59 41.74 3.46
N THR A 14 -49.37 41.85 3.98
CA THR A 14 -48.94 43.02 4.76
C THR A 14 -47.46 43.33 4.49
N VAL A 15 -47.15 44.62 4.53
CA VAL A 15 -46.06 45.37 3.89
C VAL A 15 -45.20 46.01 4.99
N TYR A 16 -43.87 45.77 4.96
CA TYR A 16 -42.70 46.57 5.43
C TYR A 16 -42.66 47.15 6.88
N PRO A 17 -41.50 47.56 7.47
CA PRO A 17 -40.28 48.01 6.81
C PRO A 17 -38.91 47.57 7.36
N VAL A 18 -37.93 47.93 6.53
CA VAL A 18 -36.48 48.04 6.71
C VAL A 18 -36.10 48.94 7.89
N TYR A 19 -35.07 48.55 8.65
CA TYR A 19 -34.21 49.51 9.36
C TYR A 19 -32.74 49.16 9.13
N LEU A 20 -32.09 50.03 8.35
CA LEU A 20 -30.65 50.27 8.35
C LEU A 20 -30.26 50.90 9.69
N SER A 21 -29.09 50.57 10.23
CA SER A 21 -28.27 51.60 10.88
C SER A 21 -26.78 51.27 10.79
N LEU A 22 -26.10 52.17 10.08
CA LEU A 22 -24.65 52.35 10.03
C LEU A 22 -24.15 53.00 11.35
N HIS A 23 -22.91 52.66 11.73
CA HIS A 23 -21.91 53.59 12.30
C HIS A 23 -20.54 52.92 12.11
N HIS A 24 -19.76 53.24 11.07
CA HIS A 24 -18.76 54.33 10.95
C HIS A 24 -17.71 54.41 12.08
N HIS A 25 -16.51 53.89 11.72
CA HIS A 25 -15.10 54.29 11.98
C HIS A 25 -14.82 55.59 12.76
N PRO A 26 -13.61 55.79 13.38
CA PRO A 26 -12.28 55.71 12.70
C PRO A 26 -11.15 55.20 13.65
N ASN A 27 -9.83 55.17 13.39
CA ASN A 27 -8.94 55.68 12.36
C ASN A 27 -7.58 54.94 12.43
N ASN A 28 -6.93 54.80 11.28
CA ASN A 28 -5.50 54.94 10.97
C ASN A 28 -4.39 54.48 11.95
N HIS A 29 -3.44 53.69 11.43
CA HIS A 29 -2.08 54.18 11.18
C HIS A 29 -1.36 53.36 10.10
N HIS A 30 -1.07 54.02 8.98
CA HIS A 30 -0.05 53.67 7.99
C HIS A 30 1.35 53.69 8.63
N ALA A 31 2.19 52.71 8.31
CA ALA A 31 3.63 52.92 8.19
C ALA A 31 4.22 51.92 7.18
N SER A 32 4.42 52.42 5.96
CA SER A 32 5.49 51.99 5.06
C SER A 32 6.84 52.22 5.76
N LEU A 33 7.82 51.31 5.58
CA LEU A 33 9.16 51.64 5.11
C LEU A 33 10.14 50.44 5.20
N ARG A 34 10.81 50.24 4.06
CA ARG A 34 12.24 49.94 3.86
C ARG A 34 12.77 48.51 4.01
N LEU A 35 13.28 48.05 2.87
CA LEU A 35 14.50 47.26 2.72
C LEU A 35 15.55 47.61 3.78
N SER A 36 16.10 46.58 4.43
CA SER A 36 17.47 46.64 4.92
C SER A 36 18.21 45.38 4.50
N ARG A 37 19.10 45.59 3.54
CA ARG A 37 20.24 44.75 3.19
C ARG A 37 21.12 44.64 4.43
N ALA A 38 21.47 43.42 4.85
CA ALA A 38 22.60 43.20 5.73
C ALA A 38 23.58 42.26 5.03
N ASN A 39 24.62 42.85 4.45
CA ASN A 39 25.87 42.18 4.11
C ASN A 39 26.56 41.80 5.42
N HIS A 40 26.98 40.54 5.54
CA HIS A 40 28.20 40.22 6.29
C HIS A 40 29.04 39.23 5.48
N ASP A 41 30.14 39.77 4.98
CA ASP A 41 31.36 39.05 4.65
C ASP A 41 31.82 38.23 5.85
N ASN A 42 32.26 36.99 5.64
CA ASN A 42 33.69 36.71 5.66
C ASN A 42 34.06 35.24 5.39
N THR A 43 35.02 35.11 4.46
CA THR A 43 36.18 34.21 4.48
C THR A 43 36.00 32.68 4.39
N HIS A 44 36.28 32.19 3.17
CA HIS A 44 37.18 31.09 2.82
C HIS A 44 37.52 30.04 3.89
N LYS A 45 37.16 28.78 3.61
CA LYS A 45 38.12 27.66 3.57
C LYS A 45 37.65 26.59 2.58
N CYS A 46 38.39 26.52 1.48
CA CYS A 46 38.37 25.45 0.49
C CYS A 46 39.04 24.20 1.09
N THR A 47 38.42 23.03 0.97
CA THR A 47 39.12 21.75 1.18
C THR A 47 38.58 20.72 0.19
N GLN A 48 39.51 19.94 -0.33
CA GLN A 48 39.50 19.36 -1.66
C GLN A 48 38.73 18.05 -1.75
N SER A 49 38.05 17.87 -2.87
CA SER A 49 37.51 16.60 -3.39
C SER A 49 38.61 15.63 -3.83
N PRO A 50 38.53 14.32 -3.53
CA PRO A 50 39.40 13.33 -4.16
C PRO A 50 38.86 12.90 -5.54
N LYS A 51 39.76 12.88 -6.52
CA LYS A 51 39.54 12.54 -7.92
C LYS A 51 39.48 11.02 -8.11
N ILE A 52 38.47 10.54 -8.82
CA ILE A 52 38.32 9.16 -9.30
C ILE A 52 39.21 8.98 -10.54
N LEU A 53 40.12 8.00 -10.52
CA LEU A 53 40.97 7.64 -11.65
C LEU A 53 40.34 6.46 -12.42
N ARG A 54 39.92 6.72 -13.66
CA ARG A 54 39.57 5.70 -14.66
C ARG A 54 40.83 4.93 -15.06
N ARG A 55 40.76 3.59 -15.09
CA ARG A 55 41.67 2.78 -15.92
C ARG A 55 40.91 1.69 -16.66
N SER A 56 41.31 1.61 -17.92
CA SER A 56 40.73 0.89 -19.05
C SER A 56 41.09 -0.58 -19.11
N LEU A 57 40.20 -1.30 -19.80
CA LEU A 57 40.25 -2.68 -20.24
C LEU A 57 41.57 -3.06 -20.94
N PHE A 58 42.09 -4.25 -20.62
CA PHE A 58 42.98 -5.01 -21.49
C PHE A 58 42.56 -6.48 -21.51
N SER A 59 42.51 -7.00 -22.73
CA SER A 59 42.11 -8.33 -23.19
C SER A 59 43.26 -9.32 -23.24
N LEU A 60 42.90 -10.61 -23.36
CA LEU A 60 43.63 -11.81 -23.88
C LEU A 60 44.05 -12.83 -22.81
N PRO A 61 44.26 -14.12 -23.17
CA PRO A 61 43.28 -15.01 -23.78
C PRO A 61 43.18 -16.37 -23.04
N ALA A 62 42.17 -17.15 -23.40
CA ALA A 62 41.95 -18.53 -22.94
C ALA A 62 42.97 -19.51 -23.55
N SER A 63 43.48 -20.42 -22.72
CA SER A 63 43.72 -21.84 -23.01
C SER A 63 44.50 -22.44 -21.84
N PHE A 64 44.02 -23.52 -21.25
CA PHE A 64 44.76 -24.77 -21.01
C PHE A 64 43.83 -25.77 -20.33
N LEU A 65 43.40 -26.76 -21.12
CA LEU A 65 42.80 -28.00 -20.65
C LEU A 65 43.86 -28.82 -19.91
N LEU A 66 43.58 -29.22 -18.68
CA LEU A 66 44.18 -30.42 -18.08
C LEU A 66 43.11 -31.21 -17.34
N LEU A 67 42.96 -32.45 -17.81
CA LEU A 67 42.14 -33.53 -17.30
C LEU A 67 42.84 -34.12 -16.06
N HIS A 68 42.16 -34.26 -14.93
CA HIS A 68 42.56 -35.25 -13.93
C HIS A 68 41.36 -35.90 -13.23
N THR A 69 41.61 -37.18 -12.99
CA THR A 69 40.74 -38.28 -12.60
C THR A 69 40.38 -38.27 -11.13
N SER A 70 39.19 -38.81 -10.87
CA SER A 70 38.58 -39.29 -9.63
C SER A 70 39.51 -39.52 -8.43
N SER A 71 39.09 -39.05 -7.25
CA SER A 71 39.43 -39.68 -5.97
C SER A 71 38.27 -39.48 -4.99
N SER A 72 37.64 -40.60 -4.64
CA SER A 72 36.63 -40.71 -3.60
C SER A 72 37.30 -40.64 -2.24
N LEU A 73 36.79 -39.80 -1.34
CA LEU A 73 36.94 -40.00 0.10
C LEU A 73 35.56 -39.78 0.72
N ALA A 74 35.02 -40.87 1.25
CA ALA A 74 33.86 -40.87 2.13
C ALA A 74 34.23 -40.09 3.40
N VAL A 75 33.47 -39.06 3.70
CA VAL A 75 33.42 -38.45 5.02
C VAL A 75 32.10 -38.89 5.64
N ASP A 76 32.22 -39.81 6.58
CA ASP A 76 31.21 -40.13 7.56
C ASP A 76 31.12 -38.93 8.51
N ASP A 77 30.11 -38.09 8.32
CA ASP A 77 29.72 -37.07 9.30
C ASP A 77 28.24 -37.26 9.62
N THR A 78 27.99 -38.15 10.58
CA THR A 78 26.80 -38.09 11.42
C THR A 78 26.83 -36.80 12.24
N ASN A 79 26.51 -35.68 11.59
CA ASN A 79 26.06 -34.44 12.21
C ASN A 79 25.56 -33.51 11.11
N THR A 80 24.40 -33.85 10.55
CA THR A 80 23.60 -32.88 9.80
C THR A 80 23.16 -31.80 10.80
N PRO A 81 23.61 -30.53 10.68
CA PRO A 81 22.96 -29.46 11.43
C PRO A 81 21.51 -29.46 10.96
N SER A 82 20.58 -29.76 11.86
CA SER A 82 19.15 -29.69 11.60
C SER A 82 18.86 -28.32 11.00
N THR A 83 18.67 -28.26 9.70
CA THR A 83 18.20 -27.05 9.03
C THR A 83 16.82 -26.84 9.61
N SER A 84 16.67 -25.88 10.52
CA SER A 84 15.38 -25.59 11.13
C SER A 84 14.47 -25.06 10.02
N THR A 85 13.76 -25.96 9.36
CA THR A 85 12.79 -25.64 8.33
C THR A 85 11.74 -24.71 8.94
N ILE A 86 11.61 -23.51 8.40
CA ILE A 86 10.69 -22.49 8.90
C ILE A 86 9.25 -23.04 8.83
N ASP A 87 8.54 -23.03 9.96
CA ASP A 87 7.17 -23.55 10.02
C ASP A 87 6.20 -22.63 9.26
N THR A 88 5.81 -23.03 8.06
CA THR A 88 4.84 -22.33 7.20
C THR A 88 3.47 -23.02 7.23
N THR A 89 3.17 -23.78 8.28
CA THR A 89 1.86 -24.41 8.45
C THR A 89 0.75 -23.36 8.43
N ILE A 90 -0.24 -23.57 7.55
CA ILE A 90 -1.43 -22.72 7.46
C ILE A 90 -2.31 -22.97 8.69
N THR A 91 -2.42 -21.99 9.57
CA THR A 91 -3.24 -22.07 10.79
C THR A 91 -4.65 -21.55 10.57
N ASP A 92 -4.76 -20.47 9.79
CA ASP A 92 -5.98 -19.72 9.59
C ASP A 92 -6.19 -19.48 8.09
N ARG A 93 -7.46 -19.35 7.70
CA ARG A 93 -7.87 -19.03 6.33
C ARG A 93 -8.78 -17.82 6.35
N ILE A 94 -8.54 -16.89 5.44
CA ILE A 94 -9.40 -15.72 5.23
C ILE A 94 -9.74 -15.64 3.74
N PHE A 95 -10.87 -15.02 3.42
CA PHE A 95 -11.24 -14.71 2.05
C PHE A 95 -11.31 -13.19 1.85
N MET A 96 -11.04 -12.78 0.61
CA MET A 96 -11.31 -11.43 0.12
C MET A 96 -11.94 -11.52 -1.26
N ASP A 97 -13.04 -10.83 -1.45
CA ASP A 97 -13.69 -10.66 -2.75
C ASP A 97 -13.21 -9.36 -3.38
N PHE A 98 -12.74 -9.44 -4.61
CA PHE A 98 -12.27 -8.28 -5.37
C PHE A 98 -13.29 -7.89 -6.42
N SER A 99 -13.42 -6.59 -6.67
CA SER A 99 -14.29 -6.03 -7.68
C SER A 99 -13.65 -4.80 -8.34
N VAL A 100 -14.09 -4.49 -9.56
CA VAL A 100 -13.69 -3.29 -10.30
C VAL A 100 -14.86 -2.30 -10.31
N CYS A 101 -14.53 -1.02 -10.16
CA CYS A 101 -15.49 0.08 -10.27
C CYS A 101 -14.91 1.15 -11.21
N PRO A 102 -15.17 1.08 -12.54
CA PRO A 102 -14.62 2.02 -13.50
C PRO A 102 -15.03 3.47 -13.23
N SER A 103 -16.25 3.72 -12.72
CA SER A 103 -16.76 5.07 -12.48
C SER A 103 -16.25 5.76 -11.21
N TYR A 104 -15.50 5.07 -10.34
CA TYR A 104 -15.25 5.55 -8.97
C TYR A 104 -14.58 6.93 -8.87
N PHE A 105 -13.61 7.25 -9.74
CA PHE A 105 -12.90 8.53 -9.74
C PHE A 105 -13.49 9.55 -10.72
N ARG A 106 -14.71 9.35 -11.22
CA ARG A 106 -15.37 10.35 -12.03
C ARG A 106 -15.74 11.57 -11.19
N SER A 107 -15.58 12.74 -11.78
CA SER A 107 -15.80 14.04 -11.12
C SER A 107 -17.27 14.32 -10.79
N ASP A 108 -18.20 13.55 -11.34
CA ASP A 108 -19.66 13.64 -11.14
C ASP A 108 -20.14 12.92 -9.86
N ARG A 109 -19.22 12.34 -9.10
CA ARG A 109 -19.53 11.58 -7.88
C ARG A 109 -19.99 12.49 -6.73
N PRO A 110 -21.04 12.11 -5.98
CA PRO A 110 -21.37 12.76 -4.72
C PRO A 110 -20.23 12.59 -3.70
N LEU A 111 -19.82 13.71 -3.09
CA LEU A 111 -18.83 13.74 -2.02
C LEU A 111 -19.22 12.76 -0.90
N GLY A 112 -18.29 11.88 -0.51
CA GLY A 112 -18.49 10.96 0.61
C GLY A 112 -19.24 9.66 0.30
N ALA A 113 -19.54 9.36 -0.97
CA ALA A 113 -20.00 8.01 -1.31
C ALA A 113 -18.95 6.97 -0.87
N GLU A 114 -19.36 5.72 -0.68
CA GLU A 114 -18.45 4.61 -0.38
C GLU A 114 -18.20 3.76 -1.64
N LEU A 115 -17.12 2.98 -1.65
CA LEU A 115 -16.86 1.98 -2.71
C LEU A 115 -17.90 0.87 -2.74
N SER A 116 -18.47 0.57 -1.57
CA SER A 116 -19.53 -0.44 -1.38
C SER A 116 -20.80 -0.15 -2.20
N SER A 117 -21.04 1.12 -2.57
CA SER A 117 -22.21 1.57 -3.32
C SER A 117 -21.90 1.88 -4.79
N CYS A 118 -20.83 1.34 -5.35
CA CYS A 118 -20.46 1.58 -6.75
C CYS A 118 -21.57 1.10 -7.72
N PRO A 119 -22.08 1.97 -8.63
CA PRO A 119 -23.21 1.61 -9.50
C PRO A 119 -22.82 0.64 -10.63
N ASP A 120 -21.57 0.67 -11.08
CA ASP A 120 -21.02 -0.16 -12.16
C ASP A 120 -19.97 -1.17 -11.62
N SER A 121 -20.26 -1.75 -10.45
CA SER A 121 -19.37 -2.73 -9.82
C SER A 121 -19.38 -4.06 -10.58
N GLU A 122 -18.21 -4.49 -11.02
CA GLU A 122 -17.99 -5.78 -11.69
C GLU A 122 -17.14 -6.69 -10.78
N PRO A 123 -17.63 -7.88 -10.38
CA PRO A 123 -16.87 -8.79 -9.54
C PRO A 123 -15.70 -9.42 -10.33
N LEU A 124 -14.50 -9.38 -9.75
CA LEU A 124 -13.34 -10.12 -10.26
C LEU A 124 -13.28 -11.55 -9.72
N GLY A 125 -13.75 -11.75 -8.48
CA GLY A 125 -13.82 -13.06 -7.84
C GLY A 125 -13.25 -13.08 -6.42
N ARG A 126 -13.26 -14.27 -5.84
CA ARG A 126 -12.81 -14.54 -4.46
C ARG A 126 -11.38 -15.04 -4.45
N VAL A 127 -10.58 -14.51 -3.53
CA VAL A 127 -9.24 -15.02 -3.20
C VAL A 127 -9.27 -15.58 -1.79
N VAL A 128 -8.73 -16.79 -1.62
CA VAL A 128 -8.56 -17.40 -0.30
C VAL A 128 -7.09 -17.37 0.07
N PHE A 129 -6.78 -16.80 1.22
CA PHE A 129 -5.43 -16.73 1.76
C PHE A 129 -5.27 -17.69 2.94
N GLY A 130 -4.12 -18.35 3.00
CA GLY A 130 -3.65 -19.11 4.16
C GLY A 130 -2.61 -18.31 4.93
N LEU A 131 -2.72 -18.29 6.25
CA LEU A 131 -1.87 -17.50 7.13
C LEU A 131 -0.94 -18.40 7.98
N TYR A 132 0.30 -17.95 8.18
CA TYR A 132 1.34 -18.67 8.93
C TYR A 132 1.33 -18.32 10.42
N GLY A 133 0.21 -18.56 11.11
CA GLY A 133 0.02 -18.10 12.50
C GLY A 133 0.92 -18.76 13.54
N ARG A 134 1.59 -19.87 13.24
CA ARG A 134 2.64 -20.43 14.11
C ARG A 134 3.96 -19.65 14.03
N LEU A 135 4.28 -19.13 12.85
CA LEU A 135 5.49 -18.34 12.63
C LEU A 135 5.30 -16.91 13.11
N LEU A 136 4.16 -16.31 12.75
CA LEU A 136 3.83 -14.90 12.95
C LEU A 136 2.45 -14.76 13.60
N PRO A 137 2.29 -15.18 14.87
CA PRO A 137 1.01 -15.15 15.56
C PRO A 137 0.41 -13.76 15.66
N VAL A 138 1.21 -12.71 15.89
CA VAL A 138 0.69 -11.34 16.07
C VAL A 138 0.26 -10.74 14.73
N THR A 139 1.12 -10.85 13.69
CA THR A 139 0.77 -10.37 12.34
C THR A 139 -0.48 -11.07 11.81
N THR A 140 -0.53 -12.40 11.94
CA THR A 140 -1.65 -13.22 11.48
C THR A 140 -2.95 -12.90 12.24
N ALA A 141 -2.89 -12.79 13.57
CA ALA A 141 -4.06 -12.47 14.37
C ALA A 141 -4.61 -11.07 14.07
N ASN A 142 -3.74 -10.07 13.92
CA ASN A 142 -4.16 -8.73 13.56
C ASN A 142 -4.80 -8.68 12.17
N PHE A 143 -4.15 -9.28 11.16
CA PHE A 143 -4.68 -9.31 9.80
C PHE A 143 -6.04 -10.02 9.75
N LYS A 144 -6.18 -11.14 10.45
CA LYS A 144 -7.44 -11.86 10.60
C LYS A 144 -8.51 -11.01 11.28
N ALA A 145 -8.18 -10.35 12.40
CA ALA A 145 -9.12 -9.47 13.10
C ALA A 145 -9.61 -8.32 12.22
N THR A 146 -8.72 -7.70 11.44
CA THR A 146 -9.08 -6.65 10.46
C THR A 146 -10.01 -7.18 9.38
N CYS A 147 -9.81 -8.41 8.89
CA CYS A 147 -10.73 -9.06 7.94
C CYS A 147 -12.08 -9.38 8.59
N THR A 148 -12.10 -9.97 9.78
CA THR A 148 -13.34 -10.35 10.49
C THR A 148 -14.18 -9.13 10.89
N ALA A 149 -13.53 -8.00 11.18
CA ALA A 149 -14.21 -6.72 11.42
C ALA A 149 -14.70 -6.04 10.12
N ALA A 150 -14.51 -6.68 8.96
CA ALA A 150 -14.79 -6.12 7.63
C ALA A 150 -14.10 -4.76 7.37
N ALA A 151 -12.98 -4.46 8.03
CA ALA A 151 -12.29 -3.17 7.91
C ALA A 151 -11.60 -2.98 6.54
N TYR A 152 -11.27 -4.08 5.85
CA TYR A 152 -10.80 -4.03 4.46
C TYR A 152 -11.93 -3.88 3.44
N ARG A 153 -13.19 -4.09 3.82
CA ARG A 153 -14.33 -3.95 2.90
C ARG A 153 -14.46 -2.50 2.46
N GLY A 154 -14.60 -2.30 1.16
CA GLY A 154 -14.68 -0.97 0.54
C GLY A 154 -13.33 -0.25 0.49
N THR A 155 -12.19 -0.96 0.58
CA THR A 155 -10.85 -0.36 0.48
C THR A 155 -10.15 -0.72 -0.83
N LEU A 156 -9.17 0.11 -1.23
CA LEU A 156 -8.57 0.04 -2.55
C LEU A 156 -7.29 -0.81 -2.61
N VAL A 157 -7.11 -1.43 -3.78
CA VAL A 157 -5.77 -1.70 -4.29
C VAL A 157 -5.21 -0.38 -4.80
N HIS A 158 -4.41 0.28 -3.96
CA HIS A 158 -3.97 1.66 -4.21
C HIS A 158 -2.67 1.71 -5.04
N LYS A 159 -1.88 0.62 -5.06
CA LYS A 159 -0.63 0.51 -5.79
C LYS A 159 -0.57 -0.83 -6.53
N LEU A 160 -0.17 -0.83 -7.80
CA LEU A 160 -0.01 -2.03 -8.62
C LEU A 160 1.27 -1.93 -9.45
N LEU A 161 2.28 -2.71 -9.11
CA LEU A 161 3.49 -2.89 -9.91
C LEU A 161 3.29 -4.14 -10.77
N GLN A 162 2.89 -3.93 -12.02
CA GLN A 162 2.65 -4.99 -12.99
C GLN A 162 3.89 -5.89 -13.11
N GLY A 163 3.70 -7.20 -12.98
CA GLY A 163 4.82 -8.16 -13.02
C GLY A 163 5.49 -8.42 -11.67
N GLN A 164 5.07 -7.72 -10.61
CA GLN A 164 5.69 -7.81 -9.29
C GLN A 164 4.65 -8.06 -8.18
N PHE A 165 3.88 -7.03 -7.79
CA PHE A 165 2.91 -7.10 -6.69
C PHE A 165 1.86 -5.99 -6.78
N PHE A 166 0.78 -6.14 -6.04
CA PHE A 166 -0.09 -5.01 -5.69
C PHE A 166 -0.10 -4.80 -4.17
N ALA A 167 -0.39 -3.57 -3.74
CA ALA A 167 -0.58 -3.23 -2.33
C ALA A 167 -1.99 -2.69 -2.09
N ALA A 168 -2.54 -3.08 -0.94
CA ALA A 168 -3.88 -2.73 -0.50
C ALA A 168 -3.89 -2.51 1.01
N GLY A 169 -4.93 -1.86 1.49
CA GLY A 169 -5.13 -1.67 2.92
C GLY A 169 -4.32 -0.52 3.54
N ARG A 170 -4.01 0.53 2.77
CA ARG A 170 -3.41 1.77 3.27
C ARG A 170 -4.20 2.29 4.47
N GLN A 171 -3.53 2.57 5.58
CA GLN A 171 -4.21 3.05 6.78
C GLN A 171 -4.62 4.51 6.63
N GLY A 172 -5.84 4.84 7.05
CA GLY A 172 -6.30 6.22 7.17
C GLY A 172 -7.78 6.36 7.51
N SER A 173 -8.21 7.60 7.71
CA SER A 173 -9.57 7.93 8.14
C SER A 173 -10.53 8.20 6.98
N ARG A 174 -10.05 8.25 5.73
CA ARG A 174 -10.85 8.64 4.56
C ARG A 174 -11.36 7.42 3.82
N ARG A 175 -12.54 6.95 4.22
CA ARG A 175 -13.28 5.87 3.51
C ARG A 175 -13.59 6.20 2.06
N ASP A 176 -13.83 7.48 1.75
CA ASP A 176 -14.04 7.96 0.38
C ASP A 176 -12.78 7.85 -0.49
N LYS A 177 -11.60 7.74 0.11
CA LYS A 177 -10.34 7.41 -0.57
C LYS A 177 -10.01 5.92 -0.53
N GLY A 178 -10.87 5.10 0.07
CA GLY A 178 -10.70 3.67 0.24
C GLY A 178 -9.54 3.30 1.17
N GLU A 179 -9.32 4.11 2.20
CA GLU A 179 -8.38 3.86 3.30
C GLU A 179 -9.01 2.93 4.36
N VAL A 180 -8.16 2.10 4.98
CA VAL A 180 -8.53 1.21 6.08
C VAL A 180 -8.39 1.96 7.40
N GLU A 181 -9.43 1.89 8.22
CA GLU A 181 -9.33 2.23 9.64
C GLU A 181 -9.27 0.90 10.40
N PRO A 182 -8.14 0.61 11.07
CA PRO A 182 -8.00 -0.61 11.82
C PRO A 182 -9.06 -0.69 12.94
N PRO A 183 -9.63 -1.88 13.22
CA PRO A 183 -10.55 -2.03 14.33
C PRO A 183 -9.87 -1.72 15.67
N SER A 184 -10.65 -1.26 16.64
CA SER A 184 -10.15 -1.03 17.99
C SER A 184 -9.67 -2.34 18.63
N GLY A 185 -8.57 -2.29 19.38
CA GLY A 185 -8.07 -3.44 20.14
C GLY A 185 -7.09 -4.34 19.39
N LEU A 186 -6.61 -3.94 18.21
CA LEU A 186 -5.46 -4.58 17.60
C LEU A 186 -4.23 -4.50 18.50
N VAL A 187 -3.41 -5.55 18.49
CA VAL A 187 -2.18 -5.60 19.28
C VAL A 187 -1.06 -4.91 18.50
N ARG A 188 -0.20 -4.15 19.18
CA ARG A 188 1.00 -3.59 18.53
C ARG A 188 1.90 -4.73 18.05
N ASN A 189 2.19 -4.75 16.76
CA ASN A 189 2.94 -5.83 16.16
C ASN A 189 4.44 -5.73 16.49
N SER A 190 4.92 -6.50 17.46
CA SER A 190 6.34 -6.58 17.82
C SER A 190 7.18 -7.37 16.81
N GLU A 191 6.55 -8.12 15.89
CA GLU A 191 7.25 -8.91 14.87
C GLU A 191 7.90 -8.00 13.81
N THR A 192 7.45 -6.75 13.67
CA THR A 192 8.00 -5.76 12.71
C THR A 192 9.46 -5.39 12.98
N VAL A 193 9.97 -5.69 14.18
CA VAL A 193 11.38 -5.44 14.56
C VAL A 193 12.14 -6.75 14.82
N ASN A 194 11.48 -7.90 14.68
CA ASN A 194 12.09 -9.19 14.94
C ASN A 194 12.72 -9.73 13.65
N PRO A 195 14.04 -10.00 13.59
CA PRO A 195 14.69 -10.52 12.38
C PRO A 195 14.08 -11.84 11.89
N LYS A 196 13.55 -12.68 12.79
CA LYS A 196 12.89 -13.94 12.43
C LYS A 196 11.69 -13.73 11.49
N ALA A 197 11.02 -12.58 11.59
CA ALA A 197 9.86 -12.27 10.75
C ALA A 197 10.22 -12.01 9.29
N PHE A 198 11.50 -11.76 8.99
CA PHE A 198 12.00 -11.45 7.66
C PHE A 198 12.71 -12.62 6.97
N GLU A 199 12.62 -13.83 7.55
CA GLU A 199 13.30 -15.02 7.01
C GLU A 199 12.66 -15.54 5.70
N LEU A 200 11.34 -15.36 5.57
CA LEU A 200 10.60 -15.77 4.38
C LEU A 200 10.74 -14.74 3.25
N ARG A 201 10.79 -15.24 2.01
CA ARG A 201 11.07 -14.45 0.80
C ARG A 201 9.88 -14.40 -0.15
N HIS A 202 9.83 -13.35 -0.97
CA HIS A 202 8.84 -13.11 -2.01
C HIS A 202 9.20 -13.88 -3.30
N ALA A 203 9.44 -15.18 -3.16
CA ALA A 203 10.01 -16.02 -4.22
C ALA A 203 9.00 -16.45 -5.30
N ARG A 204 7.69 -16.39 -5.01
CA ARG A 204 6.63 -16.90 -5.88
C ARG A 204 5.42 -15.97 -5.98
N PRO A 205 4.60 -16.06 -7.05
CA PRO A 205 3.31 -15.40 -7.13
C PRO A 205 2.36 -15.86 -6.00
N GLY A 206 1.46 -14.99 -5.58
CA GLY A 206 0.51 -15.21 -4.49
C GLY A 206 1.12 -15.23 -3.10
N THR A 207 2.34 -14.73 -2.91
CA THR A 207 2.90 -14.51 -1.58
C THR A 207 2.18 -13.33 -0.92
N LEU A 208 1.64 -13.52 0.28
CA LEU A 208 1.00 -12.47 1.08
C LEU A 208 2.00 -11.94 2.12
N SER A 209 2.18 -10.62 2.16
CA SER A 209 3.18 -9.97 2.99
C SER A 209 2.68 -8.66 3.57
N LEU A 210 3.16 -8.32 4.77
CA LEU A 210 2.85 -7.08 5.46
C LEU A 210 3.76 -5.99 4.89
N CYS A 211 3.15 -4.94 4.35
CA CYS A 211 3.87 -3.84 3.72
C CYS A 211 4.47 -2.95 4.80
N LEU A 212 5.79 -2.86 4.85
CA LEU A 212 6.53 -1.98 5.76
C LEU A 212 7.44 -1.04 4.96
N GLY A 213 8.31 -1.59 4.10
CA GLY A 213 9.27 -0.80 3.33
C GLY A 213 8.64 0.04 2.22
N GLN A 214 7.54 -0.43 1.63
CA GLN A 214 6.83 0.27 0.54
C GLN A 214 5.54 0.95 1.02
N ASN A 215 5.39 1.08 2.35
CA ASN A 215 4.21 1.64 2.97
C ASN A 215 4.14 3.16 2.74
N ASP A 216 3.07 3.57 2.08
CA ASP A 216 2.82 4.97 1.70
C ASP A 216 1.86 5.68 2.66
N ASP A 217 1.70 5.18 3.89
CA ASP A 217 0.88 5.85 4.91
C ASP A 217 1.47 7.23 5.26
N ASP A 218 0.59 8.20 5.50
CA ASP A 218 0.98 9.58 5.81
C ASP A 218 1.77 9.64 7.12
N ASP A 219 2.79 10.50 7.19
CA ASP A 219 3.64 10.61 8.38
C ASP A 219 2.85 10.99 9.64
N ASP A 220 1.84 11.85 9.50
CA ASP A 220 0.92 12.22 10.58
C ASP A 220 0.16 11.01 11.13
N ILE A 221 -0.17 10.04 10.26
CA ILE A 221 -0.85 8.79 10.64
C ILE A 221 0.14 7.88 11.36
N LYS A 222 1.39 7.76 10.89
CA LYS A 222 2.44 6.94 11.52
C LYS A 222 2.81 7.41 12.93
N LEU A 223 2.70 8.71 13.20
CA LEU A 223 2.95 9.30 14.53
C LEU A 223 1.79 9.07 15.51
N ASN A 224 0.64 8.59 15.04
CA ASN A 224 -0.50 8.31 15.90
C ASN A 224 -0.20 7.10 16.82
N PRO A 225 -0.43 7.19 18.15
CA PRO A 225 -0.27 6.04 19.05
C PRO A 225 -1.12 4.82 18.69
N ASN A 226 -2.23 5.03 17.96
CA ASN A 226 -3.13 3.99 17.46
C ASN A 226 -2.78 3.53 16.03
N TYR A 227 -1.58 3.85 15.54
CA TYR A 227 -1.11 3.37 14.24
C TYR A 227 -0.83 1.86 14.28
N HIS A 228 -1.34 1.14 13.28
CA HIS A 228 -1.10 -0.29 13.10
C HIS A 228 -0.79 -0.54 11.63
N ASN A 229 0.39 -1.08 11.31
CA ASN A 229 0.67 -1.49 9.94
C ASN A 229 -0.35 -2.56 9.51
N VAL A 230 -1.33 -2.15 8.70
CA VAL A 230 -2.39 -3.02 8.14
C VAL A 230 -2.33 -3.09 6.62
N GLU A 231 -1.45 -2.30 6.01
CA GLU A 231 -1.17 -2.37 4.58
C GLU A 231 -0.49 -3.71 4.26
N PHE A 232 -0.97 -4.38 3.23
CA PHE A 232 -0.44 -5.66 2.79
C PHE A 232 -0.17 -5.62 1.29
N LEU A 233 0.73 -6.49 0.87
CA LEU A 233 1.05 -6.72 -0.53
C LEU A 233 0.84 -8.18 -0.91
N VAL A 234 0.47 -8.39 -2.17
CA VAL A 234 0.37 -9.73 -2.77
C VAL A 234 1.21 -9.75 -4.03
N THR A 235 2.17 -10.67 -4.10
CA THR A 235 2.99 -10.85 -5.31
C THR A 235 2.12 -11.41 -6.44
N THR A 236 2.32 -10.89 -7.65
CA THR A 236 1.53 -11.25 -8.83
C THR A 236 2.31 -12.12 -9.82
N GLY A 237 3.64 -12.11 -9.77
CA GLY A 237 4.48 -12.83 -10.73
C GLY A 237 4.61 -12.11 -12.07
N PRO A 238 5.36 -12.67 -13.04
CA PRO A 238 5.76 -14.07 -13.11
C PRO A 238 7.05 -14.42 -12.34
N GLY A 239 7.85 -13.43 -11.96
CA GLY A 239 9.14 -13.62 -11.27
C GLY A 239 9.09 -13.41 -9.75
N PRO A 240 10.19 -13.74 -9.04
CA PRO A 240 10.36 -13.36 -7.64
C PRO A 240 10.51 -11.84 -7.49
N CYS A 241 10.18 -11.32 -6.32
CA CYS A 241 10.32 -9.90 -5.97
C CYS A 241 11.39 -9.69 -4.88
N PRO A 242 12.69 -9.90 -5.18
CA PRO A 242 13.76 -9.84 -4.18
C PRO A 242 13.94 -8.45 -3.55
N GLU A 243 13.47 -7.40 -4.22
CA GLU A 243 13.48 -6.03 -3.67
C GLU A 243 12.60 -5.86 -2.43
N LEU A 244 11.63 -6.76 -2.23
CA LEU A 244 10.75 -6.76 -1.05
C LEU A 244 11.34 -7.54 0.13
N ASP A 245 12.34 -8.40 -0.12
CA ASP A 245 12.93 -9.27 0.90
C ASP A 245 13.71 -8.45 1.95
N GLY A 246 13.56 -8.81 3.22
CA GLY A 246 14.20 -8.09 4.33
C GLY A 246 13.58 -6.72 4.65
N GLN A 247 12.67 -6.22 3.81
CA GLN A 247 11.95 -4.96 4.01
C GLN A 247 10.48 -5.16 4.36
N ASN A 248 9.92 -6.34 4.09
CA ASN A 248 8.52 -6.68 4.35
C ASN A 248 8.44 -8.08 4.96
N ILE A 249 7.33 -8.35 5.66
CA ILE A 249 7.14 -9.59 6.41
C ILE A 249 6.17 -10.50 5.66
N VAL A 250 6.66 -11.62 5.13
CA VAL A 250 5.80 -12.63 4.51
C VAL A 250 5.09 -13.42 5.60
N PHE A 251 3.75 -13.37 5.62
CA PHE A 251 2.92 -14.01 6.65
C PHE A 251 1.83 -14.93 6.10
N GLY A 252 1.74 -15.09 4.78
CA GLY A 252 0.79 -16.02 4.18
C GLY A 252 1.02 -16.29 2.70
N THR A 253 0.05 -17.00 2.11
CA THR A 253 0.02 -17.32 0.68
C THR A 253 -1.42 -17.43 0.19
N VAL A 254 -1.63 -17.14 -1.09
CA VAL A 254 -2.86 -17.45 -1.81
C VAL A 254 -3.00 -18.97 -1.91
N LEU A 255 -4.19 -19.47 -1.61
CA LEU A 255 -4.57 -20.89 -1.73
C LEU A 255 -5.52 -21.10 -2.91
N GLU A 256 -6.44 -20.17 -3.12
CA GLU A 256 -7.43 -20.19 -4.19
C GLU A 256 -7.61 -18.76 -4.75
N GLY A 257 -7.98 -18.63 -6.03
CA GLY A 257 -8.19 -17.32 -6.67
C GLY A 257 -6.93 -16.69 -7.28
N MET A 258 -5.94 -17.49 -7.70
CA MET A 258 -4.73 -16.97 -8.37
C MET A 258 -5.04 -16.31 -9.73
N ASP A 259 -6.09 -16.77 -10.40
CA ASP A 259 -6.67 -16.16 -11.60
C ASP A 259 -7.19 -14.74 -11.36
N VAL A 260 -7.77 -14.48 -10.18
CA VAL A 260 -8.18 -13.13 -9.73
C VAL A 260 -6.95 -12.25 -9.54
N ILE A 261 -5.92 -12.74 -8.85
CA ILE A 261 -4.64 -12.02 -8.66
C ILE A 261 -4.01 -11.67 -10.01
N THR A 262 -4.01 -12.63 -10.94
CA THR A 262 -3.50 -12.44 -12.31
C THR A 262 -4.33 -11.38 -13.04
N SER A 263 -5.65 -11.41 -12.92
CA SER A 263 -6.54 -10.42 -13.54
C SER A 263 -6.27 -9.01 -13.02
N ILE A 264 -6.11 -8.84 -11.70
CA ILE A 264 -5.69 -7.57 -11.09
C ILE A 264 -4.35 -7.11 -11.65
N ALA A 265 -3.38 -8.02 -11.79
CA ALA A 265 -2.04 -7.72 -12.28
C ALA A 265 -2.01 -7.16 -13.73
N THR A 266 -3.00 -7.53 -14.55
CA THR A 266 -3.11 -7.05 -15.94
C THR A 266 -3.68 -5.63 -16.06
N ILE A 267 -4.23 -5.07 -14.98
CA ILE A 267 -4.88 -3.76 -15.04
C ILE A 267 -3.83 -2.69 -15.37
N PRO A 268 -4.08 -1.86 -16.39
CA PRO A 268 -3.17 -0.76 -16.75
C PRO A 268 -2.97 0.18 -15.56
N THR A 269 -1.75 0.67 -15.39
CA THR A 269 -1.41 1.60 -14.31
C THR A 269 -0.91 2.93 -14.86
N TYR A 270 -1.05 3.99 -14.06
CA TYR A 270 -0.52 5.29 -14.41
C TYR A 270 1.01 5.24 -14.43
N LYS A 271 1.58 5.44 -15.63
CA LYS A 271 3.02 5.53 -15.87
C LYS A 271 3.32 6.96 -16.34
N PRO A 272 4.00 7.79 -15.54
CA PRO A 272 4.35 9.15 -15.95
C PRO A 272 5.32 9.10 -17.14
N ALA A 273 5.23 10.11 -18.01
CA ALA A 273 6.18 10.31 -19.10
C ALA A 273 7.62 10.49 -18.57
N GLU A 274 8.62 10.09 -19.36
CA GLU A 274 10.03 10.13 -18.95
C GLU A 274 10.46 11.52 -18.46
N ARG A 275 10.08 12.58 -19.18
CA ARG A 275 10.34 13.98 -18.76
C ARG A 275 9.79 14.30 -17.36
N ILE A 276 8.61 13.79 -17.04
CA ILE A 276 7.98 14.00 -15.72
C ILE A 276 8.78 13.28 -14.64
N ARG A 277 9.27 12.06 -14.92
CA ARG A 277 10.13 11.32 -14.00
C ARG A 277 11.43 12.07 -13.73
N LEU A 278 12.13 12.49 -14.78
CA LEU A 278 13.38 13.25 -14.68
C LEU A 278 13.20 14.55 -13.88
N PHE A 279 12.11 15.28 -14.13
CA PHE A 279 11.83 16.50 -13.37
C PHE A 279 11.50 16.20 -11.91
N ASN A 280 10.77 15.12 -11.64
CA ASN A 280 10.47 14.67 -10.29
C ASN A 280 11.73 14.23 -9.53
N ASP A 281 12.65 13.53 -10.19
CA ASP A 281 13.94 13.10 -9.62
C ASP A 281 14.80 14.32 -9.28
N PHE A 282 14.84 15.33 -10.16
CA PHE A 282 15.50 16.61 -9.87
C PHE A 282 14.85 17.35 -8.70
N ALA A 283 13.52 17.40 -8.65
CA ALA A 283 12.77 18.04 -7.58
C ALA A 283 13.04 17.36 -6.22
N GLN A 284 13.12 16.02 -6.19
CA GLN A 284 13.50 15.29 -4.99
C GLN A 284 14.95 15.61 -4.56
N LEU A 285 15.89 15.69 -5.51
CA LEU A 285 17.28 16.00 -5.22
C LEU A 285 17.45 17.35 -4.51
N ILE A 286 16.61 18.34 -4.83
CA ILE A 286 16.62 19.66 -4.20
C ILE A 286 15.69 19.75 -2.96
N GLY A 287 15.09 18.64 -2.54
CA GLY A 287 14.23 18.57 -1.35
C GLY A 287 12.81 19.13 -1.55
N ASP A 288 12.28 19.19 -2.78
CA ASP A 288 10.89 19.60 -3.02
C ASP A 288 9.92 18.47 -2.65
N GLU A 289 9.17 18.65 -1.57
CA GLU A 289 8.21 17.67 -1.04
C GLU A 289 7.09 17.32 -2.04
N ARG A 290 6.76 18.22 -2.98
CA ARG A 290 5.76 17.93 -4.01
C ARG A 290 6.17 16.77 -4.92
N ALA A 291 7.48 16.49 -5.01
CA ALA A 291 7.99 15.34 -5.74
C ALA A 291 7.41 14.04 -5.18
N GLN A 292 7.34 13.90 -3.86
CA GLN A 292 6.81 12.70 -3.19
C GLN A 292 5.31 12.52 -3.47
N THR A 293 4.54 13.62 -3.37
CA THR A 293 3.10 13.61 -3.69
C THR A 293 2.85 13.17 -5.12
N ALA A 294 3.66 13.63 -6.08
CA ALA A 294 3.54 13.22 -7.47
C ALA A 294 3.88 11.73 -7.68
N ARG A 295 4.84 11.17 -6.92
CA ARG A 295 5.19 9.74 -6.97
C ARG A 295 4.12 8.84 -6.39
N ALA A 296 3.35 9.30 -5.40
CA ALA A 296 2.24 8.54 -4.82
C ALA A 296 1.14 8.18 -5.85
N MET A 297 1.05 8.91 -6.97
CA MET A 297 0.14 8.58 -8.07
C MET A 297 0.71 7.55 -9.04
N TRP A 298 2.02 7.30 -9.02
CA TRP A 298 2.66 6.36 -9.95
C TRP A 298 2.23 4.94 -9.61
N ASN A 299 2.07 4.12 -10.64
CA ASN A 299 1.65 2.71 -10.49
C ASN A 299 0.26 2.53 -9.87
N ARG A 300 -0.55 3.59 -9.76
CA ARG A 300 -1.96 3.47 -9.39
C ARG A 300 -2.74 2.81 -10.54
N PRO A 301 -3.62 1.83 -10.26
CA PRO A 301 -4.51 1.25 -11.26
C PRO A 301 -5.37 2.32 -11.97
N LEU A 302 -5.47 2.23 -13.30
CA LEU A 302 -6.35 3.11 -14.10
C LEU A 302 -7.82 2.73 -14.00
N LYS A 303 -8.10 1.48 -13.62
CA LYS A 303 -9.43 1.04 -13.19
C LYS A 303 -9.39 0.84 -11.67
N THR A 304 -10.39 1.33 -10.97
CA THR A 304 -10.46 1.19 -9.51
C THR A 304 -10.72 -0.25 -9.14
N VAL A 305 -9.77 -0.88 -8.46
CA VAL A 305 -9.94 -2.20 -7.87
C VAL A 305 -10.11 -2.05 -6.37
N TYR A 306 -11.12 -2.71 -5.82
CA TYR A 306 -11.42 -2.64 -4.41
C TYR A 306 -11.83 -3.99 -3.84
N ILE A 307 -11.73 -4.12 -2.53
CA ILE A 307 -12.17 -5.30 -1.78
C ILE A 307 -13.66 -5.12 -1.49
N SER A 308 -14.52 -5.90 -2.14
CA SER A 308 -15.98 -5.79 -2.02
C SER A 308 -16.53 -6.51 -0.78
N ASP A 309 -15.84 -7.56 -0.33
CA ASP A 309 -16.14 -8.28 0.91
C ASP A 309 -14.88 -8.98 1.44
N CYS A 310 -14.84 -9.27 2.75
CA CYS A 310 -13.76 -10.05 3.36
C CYS A 310 -14.20 -10.68 4.68
N GLY A 311 -13.52 -11.76 5.09
CA GLY A 311 -13.81 -12.41 6.36
C GLY A 311 -12.99 -13.66 6.62
N GLU A 312 -13.22 -14.29 7.77
CA GLU A 312 -12.61 -15.56 8.16
C GLU A 312 -13.36 -16.75 7.55
N LEU A 313 -12.60 -17.72 7.03
CA LEU A 313 -13.13 -19.03 6.65
C LEU A 313 -12.90 -20.00 7.81
N LYS A 314 -13.99 -20.46 8.43
CA LYS A 314 -13.93 -21.46 9.49
C LYS A 314 -13.40 -22.77 8.92
N VAL A 315 -12.23 -23.18 9.36
CA VAL A 315 -11.60 -24.44 8.96
C VAL A 315 -12.35 -25.60 9.61
N THR A 316 -13.08 -26.41 8.82
CA THR A 316 -13.77 -27.61 9.33
C THR A 316 -12.84 -28.80 9.59
N LYS A 317 -11.56 -28.74 9.19
CA LYS A 317 -10.52 -29.72 9.53
C LYS A 317 -9.12 -29.14 9.27
N GLN A 318 -8.22 -29.18 10.27
CA GLN A 318 -6.81 -28.78 10.08
C GLN A 318 -6.20 -29.65 8.97
N SER A 319 -5.98 -29.07 7.79
CA SER A 319 -5.33 -29.74 6.68
C SER A 319 -3.83 -29.84 6.99
N LEU A 320 -3.40 -31.02 7.43
CA LEU A 320 -2.01 -31.39 7.60
C LEU A 320 -1.37 -31.63 6.22
N SER A 321 -0.90 -30.57 5.58
CA SER A 321 0.31 -30.54 4.74
C SER A 321 0.40 -29.23 3.96
N PRO A 322 1.58 -28.59 3.85
CA PRO A 322 1.82 -27.57 2.85
C PRO A 322 1.77 -28.22 1.44
N PRO A 323 1.39 -27.48 0.38
CA PRO A 323 1.75 -27.91 -0.96
C PRO A 323 3.25 -28.12 -0.97
N SER A 324 3.68 -29.35 -1.26
CA SER A 324 5.09 -29.69 -1.41
C SER A 324 5.71 -28.70 -2.38
N LEU A 325 6.68 -27.93 -1.89
CA LEU A 325 7.61 -27.19 -2.74
C LEU A 325 8.32 -28.23 -3.63
N PRO A 326 8.17 -28.19 -4.97
CA PRO A 326 9.07 -28.93 -5.85
C PRO A 326 10.47 -28.33 -5.83
#